data_AF-A0A1I2NRJ3-F1
#
_entry.id   AF-A0A1I2NRJ3-F1
#
_cell.length_a   1.000
_cell.length_b   1.000
_cell.length_c   1.000
_cell.angle_alpha   90.00
_cell.angle_beta   90.00
_cell.angle_gamma   90.00
#
_symmetry.space_group_name_H-M   'P 1'
#
loop_
_entity.id
_entity.type
_entity.pdbx_description
1 polymer ?
#
loop_
_entity_poly.entity_id
_entity_poly.type
_entity_poly.pdbx_seq_one_letter_code
_entity_poly.pdbx_strand_id
1 'polypeptide(L)'
;MEKKHITTREAAERLRVHARTIRKWIDVFEDYIHPEVNDRGHYIFTEEGFRRLADIQNRLQKPNKSMRQVRQELIQEGKLEQTPTETPEFLENIDPNTKVAPFMSAEKAYRYIMDTVNYINDTLEELSGRMQRMEDQVFNLYGALEKLENKMATQKNALYAPAKEVQSMFDEIRKMHEQLKAELRNVSFSQRLAAATESKFVPRKERKPRAARFFGIF
;
A
#
# COMPACT_ATOMS: atom_id res chain seq x y z
N MET A 1 8.87 23.96 58.46
CA MET A 1 8.53 22.73 57.71
C MET A 1 9.67 22.48 56.74
N GLU A 2 10.40 21.39 56.89
CA GLU A 2 11.46 21.01 55.95
C GLU A 2 10.84 20.80 54.57
N LYS A 3 11.21 21.63 53.58
CA LYS A 3 10.80 21.41 52.20
C LYS A 3 11.49 20.13 51.73
N LYS A 4 10.72 19.06 51.55
CA LYS A 4 11.23 17.80 51.03
C LYS A 4 11.56 18.00 49.55
N HIS A 5 12.83 18.24 49.26
CA HIS A 5 13.31 18.38 47.89
C HIS A 5 13.63 17.00 47.31
N ILE A 6 13.16 16.74 46.09
CA ILE A 6 13.44 15.49 45.37
C ILE A 6 14.55 15.78 44.38
N THR A 7 15.64 15.03 44.43
CA THR A 7 16.76 15.21 43.49
C THR A 7 16.47 14.58 42.13
N THR A 8 17.17 15.01 41.07
CA THR A 8 17.06 14.38 39.73
C THR A 8 17.23 12.86 39.76
N ARG A 9 18.17 12.37 40.59
CA ARG A 9 18.45 10.93 40.73
C ARG A 9 17.28 10.20 41.39
N GLU A 10 16.73 10.79 42.44
CA GLU A 10 15.59 10.22 43.16
C GLU A 10 14.31 10.25 42.31
N ALA A 11 14.09 11.32 41.54
CA ALA A 11 12.97 11.41 40.60
C ALA A 11 13.08 10.33 39.50
N ALA A 12 14.29 10.07 38.99
CA ALA A 12 14.56 9.05 37.98
C ALA A 12 14.22 7.64 38.48
N GLU A 13 14.61 7.34 39.73
CA GLU A 13 14.31 6.07 40.38
C GLU A 13 12.81 5.87 40.61
N ARG A 14 12.11 6.91 41.10
CA ARG A 14 10.66 6.87 41.35
C ARG A 14 9.83 6.73 40.07
N LEU A 15 10.21 7.44 39.01
CA LEU A 15 9.50 7.41 37.72
C LEU A 15 9.98 6.26 36.82
N ARG A 16 10.97 5.47 37.27
CA ARG A 16 11.60 4.38 36.50
C ARG A 16 12.08 4.81 35.12
N VAL A 17 12.64 6.01 35.03
CA VAL A 17 13.22 6.58 33.81
C VAL A 17 14.68 6.93 34.05
N HIS A 18 15.49 6.98 32.99
CA HIS A 18 16.89 7.36 33.14
C HIS A 18 17.03 8.84 33.52
N ALA A 19 18.02 9.20 34.33
CA ALA A 19 18.26 10.59 34.75
C ALA A 19 18.51 11.54 33.56
N ARG A 20 19.03 11.02 32.43
CA ARG A 20 19.15 11.76 31.16
C ARG A 20 17.79 12.12 30.56
N THR A 21 16.80 11.25 30.69
CA THR A 21 15.43 11.49 30.22
C THR A 21 14.78 12.60 31.03
N ILE A 22 15.00 12.63 32.35
CA ILE A 22 14.51 13.72 33.19
C ILE A 22 15.16 15.05 32.81
N ARG A 23 16.47 15.09 32.55
CA ARG A 23 17.11 16.31 32.03
C ARG A 23 16.51 16.75 30.70
N LYS A 24 16.32 15.82 29.77
CA LYS A 24 15.65 16.12 28.49
C LYS A 24 14.23 16.69 28.70
N TRP A 25 13.51 16.24 29.71
CA TRP A 25 12.19 16.79 30.06
C TRP A 25 12.31 18.18 30.69
N ILE A 26 13.31 18.40 31.55
CA ILE A 26 13.61 19.73 32.08
C ILE A 26 13.91 20.70 30.94
N ASP A 27 14.80 20.35 30.01
CA ASP A 27 15.20 21.23 28.90
C ASP A 27 14.00 21.66 28.03
N VAL A 28 12.96 20.82 27.94
CA VAL A 28 11.77 21.06 27.10
C VAL A 28 10.59 21.67 27.87
N PHE A 29 10.50 21.38 29.17
CA PHE A 29 9.37 21.75 30.02
C PHE A 29 9.81 22.53 31.27
N GLU A 30 10.92 23.26 31.20
CA GLU A 30 11.47 24.06 32.31
C GLU A 30 10.40 25.01 32.87
N ASP A 31 9.72 25.72 31.97
CA ASP A 31 8.59 26.63 32.23
C ASP A 31 7.43 25.95 32.97
N TYR A 32 7.27 24.63 32.83
CA TYR A 32 6.22 23.89 33.53
C TYR A 32 6.74 23.30 34.83
N ILE A 33 7.91 22.66 34.82
CA ILE A 33 8.43 21.88 35.95
C ILE A 33 8.99 22.79 37.07
N HIS A 34 9.44 24.00 36.72
CA HIS A 34 10.10 24.94 37.64
C HIS A 34 11.20 24.26 38.48
N PRO A 35 12.24 23.70 37.85
CA PRO A 35 13.34 23.06 38.56
C PRO A 35 14.18 24.10 39.30
N GLU A 36 14.53 23.81 40.56
CA GLU A 36 15.52 24.58 41.31
C GLU A 36 16.89 23.92 41.12
N VAL A 37 17.97 24.70 41.15
CA VAL A 37 19.35 24.19 41.05
C VAL A 37 20.04 24.36 42.39
N ASN A 38 20.66 23.29 42.92
CA ASN A 38 21.44 23.39 44.15
C ASN A 38 22.84 23.99 43.90
N ASP A 39 23.58 24.28 44.97
CA ASP A 39 24.96 24.82 44.92
C ASP A 39 25.97 23.95 44.14
N ARG A 40 25.60 22.70 43.81
CA ARG A 40 26.42 21.74 43.05
C ARG A 40 25.98 21.58 41.60
N GLY A 41 25.00 22.35 41.13
CA GLY A 41 24.50 22.27 39.75
C GLY A 41 23.58 21.08 39.48
N HIS A 42 22.99 20.47 40.51
CA HIS A 42 21.99 19.40 40.34
C HIS A 42 20.58 19.96 40.47
N TYR A 43 19.69 19.54 39.57
CA TYR A 43 18.29 19.90 39.64
C TYR A 43 17.61 19.21 40.83
N ILE A 44 16.93 20.02 41.61
CA ILE A 44 16.08 19.67 42.73
C ILE A 44 14.66 20.14 42.42
N PHE A 45 13.69 19.30 42.75
CA PHE A 45 12.28 19.55 42.50
C PHE A 45 11.53 19.67 43.81
N THR A 46 10.57 20.58 43.85
CA THR A 46 9.50 20.55 44.84
C THR A 46 8.58 19.35 44.57
N GLU A 47 7.78 18.96 45.57
CA GLU A 47 6.78 17.90 45.41
C GLU A 47 5.81 18.19 44.24
N GLU A 48 5.51 19.47 43.99
CA GLU A 48 4.71 19.88 42.83
C GLU A 48 5.46 19.70 41.50
N GLY A 49 6.73 20.08 41.42
CA GLY A 49 7.56 19.85 40.22
C GLY A 49 7.67 18.36 39.88
N PHE A 50 7.75 17.50 40.90
CA PHE A 50 7.73 16.04 40.72
C PHE A 50 6.38 15.54 40.17
N ARG A 51 5.25 16.06 40.65
CA ARG A 51 3.92 15.72 40.10
C ARG A 51 3.81 16.13 38.63
N ARG A 52 4.38 17.28 38.24
CA ARG A 52 4.42 17.76 36.85
C ARG A 52 5.26 16.84 35.96
N LEU A 53 6.39 16.33 36.46
CA LEU A 53 7.18 15.30 35.76
C LEU A 53 6.40 13.99 35.54
N ALA A 54 5.64 13.55 36.55
CA ALA A 54 4.77 12.37 36.42
C ALA A 54 3.64 12.59 35.40
N ASP A 55 3.06 13.80 35.33
CA ASP A 55 2.07 14.15 34.31
C ASP A 55 2.68 14.09 32.90
N ILE A 56 3.87 14.68 32.70
CA ILE A 56 4.62 14.59 31.44
C ILE A 56 4.87 13.14 31.04
N GLN A 57 5.31 12.30 31.98
CA GLN A 57 5.53 10.87 31.73
C GLN A 57 4.25 10.17 31.24
N ASN A 58 3.14 10.37 31.94
CA ASN A 58 1.86 9.74 31.60
C ASN A 58 1.35 10.18 30.22
N ARG A 59 1.61 11.43 29.83
CA ARG A 59 1.26 11.94 28.50
C ARG A 59 2.16 11.37 27.41
N LEU A 60 3.46 11.22 27.69
CA LEU A 60 4.43 10.63 26.75
C LEU A 60 4.32 9.11 26.60
N GLN A 61 3.70 8.41 27.56
CA GLN A 61 3.42 6.97 27.43
C GLN A 61 2.29 6.66 26.43
N LYS A 62 1.51 7.67 26.00
CA LYS A 62 0.48 7.47 24.97
C LYS A 62 1.16 7.30 23.60
N PRO A 63 0.75 6.30 22.79
CA PRO A 63 1.39 6.05 21.49
C PRO A 63 1.25 7.25 20.56
N ASN A 64 2.33 7.56 19.84
CA ASN A 64 2.45 8.67 18.87
C ASN A 64 2.37 10.10 19.45
N LYS A 65 2.58 10.28 20.76
CA LYS A 65 2.67 11.63 21.34
C LYS A 65 4.11 12.15 21.38
N SER A 66 4.37 13.25 20.68
CA SER A 66 5.68 13.93 20.73
C SER A 66 5.77 14.87 21.94
N MET A 67 6.98 15.18 22.39
CA MET A 67 7.21 16.13 23.50
C MET A 67 6.62 17.52 23.20
N ARG A 68 6.61 17.92 21.92
CA ARG A 68 6.00 19.18 21.46
C ARG A 68 4.46 19.15 21.52
N GLN A 69 3.84 18.02 21.17
CA GLN A 69 2.38 17.85 21.33
C GLN A 69 1.98 17.91 22.81
N VAL A 70 2.76 17.29 23.70
CA VAL A 70 2.55 17.39 25.14
C VAL A 70 2.71 18.83 25.63
N ARG A 71 3.70 19.58 25.12
CA ARG A 71 3.87 21.02 25.42
C ARG A 71 2.66 21.84 24.95
N GLN A 72 2.18 21.58 23.73
CA GLN A 72 1.03 22.27 23.16
C GLN A 72 -0.28 21.97 23.91
N GLU A 73 -0.47 20.74 24.39
CA GLU A 73 -1.58 20.37 25.27
C GLU A 73 -1.50 21.10 26.61
N LEU A 74 -0.31 21.18 27.22
CA LEU A 74 -0.10 21.92 28.46
C LEU A 74 -0.35 23.43 28.30
N ILE A 75 -0.03 23.99 27.13
CA ILE A 75 -0.35 25.37 26.73
C ILE A 75 -1.86 25.55 26.54
N GLN A 76 -2.54 24.62 25.86
CA GLN A 76 -4.00 24.67 25.68
C GLN A 76 -4.77 24.52 27.00
N GLU A 77 -4.24 23.74 27.94
CA GLU A 77 -4.81 23.57 29.28
C GLU A 77 -4.56 24.76 30.21
N GLY A 78 -3.85 25.81 29.75
CA GLY A 78 -3.52 26.99 30.55
C GLY A 78 -2.55 26.71 31.71
N LYS A 79 -1.86 25.57 31.68
CA LYS A 79 -0.87 25.15 32.70
C LYS A 79 0.54 25.64 32.39
N LEU A 80 0.76 26.07 31.15
CA LEU A 80 1.93 26.79 30.67
C LEU A 80 1.46 28.15 30.16
N GLU A 81 2.08 29.24 30.61
CA GLU A 81 1.93 30.52 29.93
C GLU A 81 2.46 30.36 28.50
N GLN A 82 1.67 30.75 27.50
CA GLN A 82 2.19 30.94 26.17
C GLN A 82 3.32 31.96 26.29
N THR A 83 4.57 31.56 26.05
CA THR A 83 5.49 32.52 25.43
C THR A 83 4.77 32.93 24.16
N PRO A 84 4.34 34.20 24.03
CA PRO A 84 3.57 34.62 22.89
C PRO A 84 4.31 34.13 21.66
N THR A 85 3.58 33.45 20.78
CA THR A 85 3.96 33.39 19.37
C THR A 85 3.93 34.84 18.92
N GLU A 86 4.96 35.60 19.27
CA GLU A 86 5.28 36.85 18.64
C GLU A 86 5.55 36.43 17.20
N THR A 87 4.51 36.42 16.35
CA THR A 87 4.65 37.17 15.10
C THR A 87 5.22 38.49 15.57
N PRO A 88 6.52 38.71 15.37
CA PRO A 88 7.13 39.82 16.05
C PRO A 88 6.45 41.08 15.52
N GLU A 89 5.96 41.93 16.42
CA GLU A 89 5.42 43.25 16.10
C GLU A 89 6.39 44.09 15.23
N PHE A 90 7.65 43.66 15.10
CA PHE A 90 8.63 44.24 14.16
C PHE A 90 8.26 44.03 12.70
N LEU A 91 7.59 42.93 12.30
CA LEU A 91 7.23 42.70 10.88
C LEU A 91 6.17 43.69 10.38
N GLU A 92 5.33 44.22 11.27
CA GLU A 92 4.33 45.25 10.93
C GLU A 92 4.92 46.67 10.92
N ASN A 93 6.08 46.90 11.55
CA ASN A 93 6.71 48.22 11.70
C ASN A 93 8.04 48.37 10.95
N ILE A 94 8.33 47.51 9.96
CA ILE A 94 9.49 47.71 9.09
C ILE A 94 9.13 48.83 8.09
N ASP A 95 9.57 50.05 8.37
CA ASP A 95 9.65 51.09 7.34
C ASP A 95 10.59 50.58 6.22
N PRO A 96 10.10 50.39 4.98
CA PRO A 96 10.89 49.82 3.88
C PRO A 96 12.11 50.67 3.50
N ASN A 97 12.26 51.88 4.05
CA ASN A 97 13.37 52.78 3.75
C ASN A 97 14.47 52.79 4.83
N THR A 98 14.32 52.06 5.94
CA THR A 98 15.33 52.01 7.00
C THR A 98 16.27 50.82 6.80
N LYS A 99 17.52 51.09 6.38
CA LYS A 99 18.56 50.06 6.12
C LYS A 99 19.13 49.38 7.37
N VAL A 100 18.59 49.65 8.55
CA VAL A 100 19.11 49.13 9.82
C VAL A 100 18.02 48.27 10.43
N ALA A 101 18.18 46.94 10.31
CA ALA A 101 17.36 46.01 11.06
C ALA A 101 17.40 46.40 12.55
N PRO A 102 16.26 46.35 13.27
CA PRO A 102 16.24 46.59 14.72
C PRO A 102 17.35 45.76 15.37
N PHE A 103 18.16 46.38 16.22
CA PHE A 103 19.27 45.73 16.91
C PHE A 103 18.72 44.59 17.77
N MET A 104 18.69 43.39 17.21
CA MET A 104 18.45 42.15 17.94
C MET A 104 19.68 41.89 18.79
N SER A 105 19.52 41.71 20.10
CA SER A 105 20.63 41.23 20.91
C SER A 105 21.08 39.87 20.35
N ALA A 106 22.39 39.63 20.33
CA ALA A 106 22.95 38.38 19.78
C ALA A 106 22.21 37.15 20.35
N GLU A 107 21.84 37.21 21.62
CA GLU A 107 21.12 36.16 22.35
C GLU A 107 19.71 35.89 21.82
N LYS A 108 18.96 36.93 21.43
CA LYS A 108 17.64 36.76 20.78
C LYS A 108 17.78 36.21 19.36
N ALA A 109 18.79 36.65 18.62
CA ALA A 109 19.09 36.12 17.30
C ALA A 109 19.47 34.62 17.35
N TYR A 110 20.29 34.22 18.33
CA TYR A 110 20.65 32.82 18.54
C TYR A 110 19.44 31.95 18.87
N ARG A 111 18.54 32.40 19.76
CA ARG A 111 17.32 31.63 20.08
C ARG A 111 16.43 31.45 18.86
N TYR A 112 16.17 32.53 18.11
CA TYR A 112 15.35 32.46 16.91
C TYR A 112 15.92 31.50 15.85
N ILE A 113 17.23 31.59 15.61
CA ILE A 113 17.91 30.68 14.68
C ILE A 113 17.79 29.23 15.18
N MET A 114 17.98 28.99 16.48
CA MET A 114 17.90 27.64 17.03
C MET A 114 16.49 27.06 16.95
N ASP A 115 15.46 27.85 17.23
CA ASP A 115 14.06 27.45 17.09
C ASP A 115 13.71 27.16 15.62
N THR A 116 14.23 27.97 14.70
CA THR A 116 14.06 27.77 13.25
C THR A 116 14.75 26.49 12.78
N VAL A 117 15.98 26.23 13.24
CA VAL A 117 16.73 25.01 12.91
C VAL A 117 16.03 23.77 13.47
N ASN A 118 15.52 23.83 14.70
CA ASN A 118 14.74 22.75 15.29
C ASN A 118 13.46 22.49 14.49
N TYR A 119 12.75 23.55 14.08
CA TYR A 119 11.57 23.43 13.22
C TYR A 119 11.89 22.79 11.85
N ILE A 120 12.99 23.19 11.22
CA ILE A 120 13.43 22.60 9.97
C ILE A 120 13.78 21.12 10.17
N ASN A 121 14.45 20.78 11.26
CA ASN A 121 14.82 19.40 11.55
C ASN A 121 13.58 18.51 11.76
N ASP A 122 12.57 19.00 12.49
CA ASP A 122 11.30 18.32 12.67
C ASP A 122 10.58 18.08 11.33
N THR A 123 10.53 19.09 10.46
CA THR A 123 9.87 18.96 9.14
C THR A 123 10.63 18.03 8.21
N LEU A 124 11.96 17.99 8.29
CA LEU A 124 12.80 17.02 7.57
C LEU A 124 12.59 15.59 8.07
N GLU A 125 12.46 15.38 9.38
CA GLU A 125 12.15 14.06 9.95
C GLU A 125 10.77 13.57 9.50
N GLU A 126 9.76 14.45 9.50
CA GLU A 126 8.43 14.11 8.98
C GLU A 126 8.48 13.77 7.48
N LEU A 127 9.19 14.58 6.69
CA LEU A 127 9.35 14.34 5.25
C LEU A 127 10.06 13.01 4.98
N SER A 128 11.11 12.69 5.73
CA SER A 128 11.82 11.42 5.65
C SER A 128 10.89 10.25 5.99
N GLY A 129 10.11 10.35 7.07
CA GLY A 129 9.12 9.33 7.43
C GLY A 129 7.99 9.16 6.40
N ARG A 130 7.62 10.22 5.68
CA ARG A 130 6.67 10.13 4.55
C ARG A 130 7.33 9.46 3.34
N MET A 131 8.59 9.77 3.05
CA MET A 131 9.35 9.18 1.95
C MET A 131 9.53 7.67 2.15
N GLN A 132 9.89 7.22 3.36
CA GLN A 132 10.02 5.80 3.67
C GLN A 132 8.71 5.03 3.44
N ARG A 133 7.58 5.59 3.89
CA ARG A 133 6.26 4.97 3.66
C ARG A 133 5.89 4.90 2.19
N MET A 134 6.29 5.90 1.40
CA MET A 134 6.06 5.92 -0.03
C MET A 134 6.94 4.86 -0.74
N GLU A 135 8.19 4.70 -0.32
CA GLU A 135 9.08 3.63 -0.81
C GLU A 135 8.47 2.25 -0.54
N ASP A 136 7.98 2.01 0.68
CA ASP A 136 7.31 0.76 1.04
C ASP A 136 6.06 0.52 0.17
N GLN A 137 5.27 1.55 -0.09
CA GLN A 137 4.10 1.46 -0.98
C GLN A 137 4.51 1.09 -2.41
N VAL A 138 5.58 1.71 -2.94
CA VAL A 138 6.11 1.41 -4.28
C VAL A 138 6.60 -0.03 -4.35
N PHE A 139 7.33 -0.52 -3.35
CA PHE A 139 7.76 -1.93 -3.28
C PHE A 139 6.57 -2.89 -3.28
N ASN A 140 5.53 -2.59 -2.51
CA ASN A 140 4.31 -3.40 -2.48
C ASN A 140 3.58 -3.41 -3.83
N LEU A 141 3.55 -2.27 -4.53
CA LEU A 141 2.98 -2.17 -5.88
C LEU A 141 3.74 -3.03 -6.89
N TYR A 142 5.08 -3.03 -6.84
CA TYR A 142 5.89 -3.91 -7.68
C TYR A 142 5.55 -5.39 -7.45
N GLY A 143 5.47 -5.82 -6.18
CA GLY A 143 5.08 -7.20 -5.86
C GLY A 143 3.65 -7.55 -6.28
N ALA A 144 2.72 -6.58 -6.24
CA ALA A 144 1.36 -6.78 -6.71
C ALA A 144 1.29 -6.91 -8.25
N LEU A 145 2.06 -6.09 -8.97
CA LEU A 145 2.17 -6.16 -10.43
C LEU A 145 2.79 -7.48 -10.88
N GLU A 146 3.86 -7.94 -10.24
CA GLU A 146 4.49 -9.24 -10.54
C GLU A 146 3.51 -10.40 -10.34
N LYS A 147 2.71 -10.38 -9.25
CA LYS A 147 1.66 -11.38 -9.03
C LYS A 147 0.58 -11.34 -10.12
N LEU A 148 0.21 -10.15 -10.59
CA LEU A 148 -0.79 -9.96 -11.63
C LEU A 148 -0.26 -10.44 -12.99
N GLU A 149 1.00 -10.16 -13.31
CA GLU A 149 1.67 -10.63 -14.52
C GLU A 149 1.73 -12.17 -14.55
N ASN A 150 2.15 -12.79 -13.44
CA ASN A 150 2.16 -14.26 -13.31
C ASN A 150 0.76 -14.87 -13.46
N LYS A 151 -0.27 -14.25 -12.88
CA LYS A 151 -1.66 -14.69 -13.07
C LYS A 151 -2.11 -14.55 -14.53
N MET A 152 -1.80 -13.43 -15.19
CA MET A 152 -2.12 -13.23 -16.61
C MET A 152 -1.42 -14.24 -17.50
N ALA A 153 -0.12 -14.51 -17.27
CA ALA A 153 0.62 -15.52 -18.02
C ALA A 153 0.00 -16.91 -17.85
N THR A 154 -0.39 -17.26 -16.62
CA THR A 154 -1.06 -18.54 -16.33
C THR A 154 -2.42 -18.62 -17.02
N GLN A 155 -3.22 -17.56 -16.93
CA GLN A 155 -4.55 -17.49 -17.56
C GLN A 155 -4.45 -17.53 -19.09
N LYS A 156 -3.46 -16.84 -19.68
CA LYS A 156 -3.16 -16.91 -21.10
C LYS A 156 -2.85 -18.34 -21.53
N ASN A 157 -1.96 -19.03 -20.81
CA ASN A 157 -1.63 -20.43 -21.09
C ASN A 157 -2.85 -21.35 -20.95
N ALA A 158 -3.69 -21.12 -19.93
CA ALA A 158 -4.95 -21.85 -19.74
C ALA A 158 -5.98 -21.59 -20.85
N LEU A 159 -5.97 -20.44 -21.52
CA LEU A 159 -6.81 -20.13 -22.67
C LEU A 159 -6.31 -20.79 -23.97
N TYR A 160 -5.00 -20.95 -24.15
CA TYR A 160 -4.44 -21.63 -25.33
C TYR A 160 -4.52 -23.16 -25.26
N ALA A 161 -4.51 -23.75 -24.06
CA ALA A 161 -4.65 -25.19 -23.86
C ALA A 161 -5.93 -25.77 -24.52
N PRO A 162 -7.15 -25.26 -24.26
CA PRO A 162 -8.36 -25.77 -24.88
C PRO A 162 -8.42 -25.49 -26.38
N ALA A 163 -7.77 -24.43 -26.89
CA ALA A 163 -7.71 -24.19 -28.34
C ALA A 163 -6.95 -25.30 -29.08
N LYS A 164 -5.85 -25.78 -28.48
CA LYS A 164 -5.08 -26.91 -29.04
C LYS A 164 -5.86 -28.22 -28.94
N GLU A 165 -6.57 -28.43 -27.84
CA GLU A 165 -7.44 -29.59 -27.64
C GLU A 165 -8.60 -29.62 -28.64
N VAL A 166 -9.26 -28.48 -28.85
CA VAL A 166 -10.31 -28.29 -29.85
C VAL A 166 -9.79 -28.51 -31.26
N GLN A 167 -8.60 -28.00 -31.58
CA GLN A 167 -7.96 -28.25 -32.88
C GLN A 167 -7.73 -29.75 -33.11
N SER A 168 -7.23 -30.46 -32.10
CA SER A 168 -7.05 -31.92 -32.15
C SER A 168 -8.36 -32.66 -32.37
N MET A 169 -9.43 -32.24 -31.68
CA MET A 169 -10.77 -32.81 -31.86
C MET A 169 -11.29 -32.56 -33.29
N PHE A 170 -11.07 -31.39 -33.86
CA PHE A 170 -11.44 -31.11 -35.26
C PHE A 170 -10.71 -32.00 -36.26
N ASP A 171 -9.42 -32.25 -36.05
CA ASP A 171 -8.62 -33.12 -36.92
C ASP A 171 -9.09 -34.59 -36.82
N GLU A 172 -9.42 -35.07 -35.61
CA GLU A 172 -10.04 -36.39 -35.42
C GLU A 172 -11.40 -36.50 -36.10
N ILE A 173 -12.28 -35.50 -35.94
CA ILE A 173 -13.59 -35.46 -36.61
C ILE A 173 -13.41 -35.52 -38.13
N ARG A 174 -12.43 -34.79 -38.66
CA ARG A 174 -12.14 -34.78 -40.10
C ARG A 174 -11.68 -36.16 -40.58
N LYS A 175 -10.80 -36.81 -39.84
CA LYS A 175 -10.32 -38.17 -40.14
C LYS A 175 -11.46 -39.20 -40.09
N MET A 176 -12.32 -39.14 -39.07
CA MET A 176 -13.49 -40.00 -38.97
C MET A 176 -14.46 -39.77 -40.13
N HIS A 177 -14.66 -38.52 -40.54
CA HIS A 177 -15.51 -38.19 -41.68
C HIS A 177 -14.97 -38.77 -43.00
N GLU A 178 -13.66 -38.67 -43.23
CA GLU A 178 -13.01 -39.28 -44.40
C GLU A 178 -13.12 -40.80 -44.39
N GLN A 179 -12.93 -41.43 -43.22
CA GLN A 179 -13.09 -42.88 -43.06
C GLN A 179 -14.53 -43.32 -43.37
N LEU A 180 -15.52 -42.65 -42.79
CA LEU A 180 -16.94 -42.94 -43.04
C LEU A 180 -17.27 -42.83 -44.54
N LYS A 181 -16.72 -41.81 -45.22
CA LYS A 181 -16.91 -41.62 -46.66
C LYS A 181 -16.30 -42.75 -47.48
N ALA A 182 -15.14 -43.27 -47.07
CA ALA A 182 -14.52 -44.44 -47.70
C ALA A 182 -15.34 -45.71 -47.47
N GLU A 183 -15.82 -45.93 -46.25
CA GLU A 183 -16.69 -47.07 -45.93
C GLU A 183 -18.02 -47.02 -46.69
N LEU A 184 -18.67 -45.85 -46.80
CA LEU A 184 -19.88 -45.68 -47.60
C LEU A 184 -19.62 -45.98 -49.09
N ARG A 185 -18.47 -45.57 -49.63
CA ARG A 185 -18.06 -45.95 -50.99
C ARG A 185 -17.87 -47.46 -51.12
N ASN A 186 -17.22 -48.10 -50.15
CA ASN A 186 -17.01 -49.54 -50.16
C ASN A 186 -18.35 -50.29 -50.07
N VAL A 187 -19.24 -49.91 -49.17
CA VAL A 187 -20.59 -50.49 -49.04
C VAL A 187 -21.39 -50.30 -50.32
N SER A 188 -21.40 -49.09 -50.89
CA SER A 188 -22.12 -48.86 -52.15
C SER A 188 -21.53 -49.64 -53.33
N PHE A 189 -20.21 -49.82 -53.36
CA PHE A 189 -19.53 -50.66 -54.33
C PHE A 189 -19.90 -52.15 -54.15
N SER A 190 -19.83 -52.67 -52.93
CA SER A 190 -20.23 -54.04 -52.59
C SER A 190 -21.71 -54.29 -52.91
N GLN A 191 -22.59 -53.33 -52.63
CA GLN A 191 -24.01 -53.42 -52.94
C GLN A 191 -24.25 -53.47 -54.46
N ARG A 192 -23.53 -52.65 -55.24
CA ARG A 192 -23.57 -52.70 -56.71
C ARG A 192 -23.02 -54.01 -57.26
N LEU A 193 -21.94 -54.53 -56.68
CA LEU A 193 -21.38 -55.83 -57.07
C LEU A 193 -22.38 -56.96 -56.79
N ALA A 194 -22.96 -57.01 -55.59
CA ALA A 194 -23.96 -58.00 -55.22
C ALA A 194 -25.16 -57.97 -56.18
N ALA A 195 -25.72 -56.78 -56.44
CA ALA A 195 -26.81 -56.60 -57.40
C ALA A 195 -26.42 -57.04 -58.84
N ALA A 196 -25.19 -56.75 -59.26
CA ALA A 196 -24.68 -57.18 -60.56
C ALA A 196 -24.50 -58.71 -60.64
N THR A 197 -24.08 -59.37 -59.55
CA THR A 197 -23.97 -60.83 -59.48
C THR A 197 -25.34 -61.52 -59.46
N GLU A 198 -26.33 -60.95 -58.76
CA GLU A 198 -27.71 -61.45 -58.76
C GLU A 198 -28.37 -61.30 -60.15
N SER A 199 -28.05 -60.24 -60.89
CA SER A 199 -28.57 -60.01 -62.25
C SER A 199 -28.04 -61.00 -63.31
N LYS A 200 -26.95 -61.72 -63.04
CA LYS A 200 -26.39 -62.74 -63.97
C LYS A 200 -27.06 -64.11 -63.86
N PHE A 201 -27.93 -64.33 -62.87
CA PHE A 201 -28.62 -65.62 -62.66
C PHE A 201 -30.09 -65.64 -63.07
N VAL A 202 -30.61 -64.60 -63.74
CA VAL A 202 -31.98 -64.62 -64.25
C VAL A 202 -31.97 -65.20 -65.68
N PRO A 203 -32.58 -66.38 -65.93
CA PRO A 203 -32.62 -66.94 -67.27
C PRO A 203 -33.45 -66.02 -68.18
N ARG A 204 -32.84 -65.65 -69.31
CA ARG A 204 -33.44 -64.86 -70.39
C ARG A 204 -34.73 -65.55 -70.85
N LYS A 205 -35.90 -65.07 -70.42
CA LYS A 205 -37.20 -65.55 -70.89
C LYS A 205 -37.26 -65.39 -72.41
N GLU A 206 -37.34 -66.52 -73.11
CA GLU A 206 -37.63 -66.59 -74.54
C GLU A 206 -38.93 -65.85 -74.85
N ARG A 207 -38.84 -64.81 -75.69
CA ARG A 207 -40.03 -64.16 -76.23
C ARG A 207 -40.54 -64.99 -77.41
N LYS A 208 -41.65 -65.70 -77.19
CA LYS A 208 -42.42 -66.32 -78.27
C LYS A 208 -42.96 -65.26 -79.24
N PRO A 209 -42.99 -65.52 -80.56
CA PRO A 209 -43.45 -64.56 -81.55
C PRO A 209 -44.98 -64.50 -81.52
N ARG A 210 -45.56 -63.30 -81.37
CA ARG A 210 -46.98 -63.10 -81.65
C ARG A 210 -47.13 -62.60 -83.08
N ALA A 211 -47.72 -63.47 -83.89
CA ALA A 211 -48.13 -63.21 -85.24
C ALA A 211 -49.11 -62.03 -85.35
N ALA A 212 -49.03 -61.41 -86.53
CA ALA A 212 -49.88 -60.40 -87.15
C ALA A 212 -51.34 -60.27 -86.66
N ARG A 213 -51.80 -59.02 -86.59
CA ARG A 213 -53.07 -58.48 -87.14
C ARG A 213 -53.17 -56.99 -86.73
N PHE A 214 -52.97 -56.05 -87.66
CA PHE A 214 -53.97 -55.46 -88.57
C PHE A 214 -54.72 -54.25 -87.95
N PHE A 215 -54.80 -53.17 -88.76
CA PHE A 215 -55.49 -51.87 -88.61
C PHE A 215 -54.84 -50.86 -87.65
N GLY A 216 -54.46 -49.63 -88.01
CA GLY A 216 -54.88 -48.76 -89.12
C GLY A 216 -55.87 -47.70 -88.62
N ILE A 217 -55.48 -46.41 -88.78
CA ILE A 217 -56.27 -45.15 -88.77
C ILE A 217 -56.88 -44.77 -87.40
N PHE A 218 -56.81 -43.56 -86.82
CA PHE A 218 -56.58 -42.17 -87.26
C PHE A 218 -55.72 -41.42 -86.22
#